data_AF-A0A091HA80-F1
#
_entry.id   AF-A0A091HA80-F1
#
_cell.length_a   1.000
_cell.length_b   1.000
_cell.length_c   1.000
_cell.angle_alpha   90.00
_cell.angle_beta   90.00
_cell.angle_gamma   90.00
#
_symmetry.space_group_name_H-M   'P 1'
#
loop_
_entity.id
_entity.type
_entity.pdbx_description
1 polymer ?
#
loop_
_entity_poly.entity_id
_entity_poly.type
_entity_poly.pdbx_seq_one_letter_code
_entity_poly.pdbx_strand_id
1 'polypeptide(L)'
;WLFPIIGHMGICTSTGVIRDFAGPYFVSEDNMAFGKPVKYWKLDPSKVYSTAPNAWDTAVHDASEEYKHRMHNLCCDNCHSHVALALNLMRYDNSTSWNMVKLCFFSLLYGKYVSIGGFVKTWLPFVLFLGVIVTIVLTLHLR
;
A
#
# COMPACT_ATOMS: atom_id res chain seq x y z
N TRP A 1 -10.92 -9.13 -0.19
CA TRP A 1 -11.21 -7.78 -0.74
C TRP A 1 -11.97 -7.95 -2.04
N LEU A 2 -12.89 -7.04 -2.37
CA LEU A 2 -13.71 -7.12 -3.58
C LEU A 2 -13.15 -6.28 -4.73
N PHE A 3 -12.55 -5.14 -4.44
CA PHE A 3 -11.90 -4.28 -5.44
C PHE A 3 -10.41 -4.62 -5.52
N PRO A 4 -9.89 -5.11 -6.66
CA PRO A 4 -8.53 -5.66 -6.74
C PRO A 4 -7.43 -4.57 -6.80
N ILE A 5 -7.83 -3.32 -7.01
CA ILE A 5 -6.92 -2.18 -7.24
C ILE A 5 -6.52 -1.49 -5.93
N ILE A 6 -7.37 -1.57 -4.89
CA ILE A 6 -7.16 -0.93 -3.61
C ILE A 6 -6.83 -2.02 -2.59
N GLY A 7 -5.65 -1.93 -1.98
CA GLY A 7 -5.18 -2.88 -0.98
C GLY A 7 -4.54 -2.18 0.21
N HIS A 8 -4.08 -2.96 1.19
CA HIS A 8 -3.28 -2.44 2.28
C HIS A 8 -1.83 -2.22 1.84
N MET A 9 -1.17 -1.19 2.38
CA MET A 9 0.17 -0.77 1.97
C MET A 9 1.09 -0.63 3.18
N GLY A 10 2.35 -0.99 2.98
CA GLY A 10 3.44 -0.69 3.90
C GLY A 10 4.69 -0.28 3.11
N ILE A 11 5.72 0.15 3.83
CA ILE A 11 7.04 0.49 3.27
C ILE A 11 8.12 -0.32 3.98
N CYS A 12 9.08 -0.84 3.23
CA CYS A 12 10.21 -1.58 3.78
C CYS A 12 11.33 -0.64 4.22
N THR A 13 12.04 -1.00 5.28
CA THR A 13 13.40 -0.50 5.55
C THR A 13 14.39 -1.03 4.49
N SER A 14 15.61 -0.53 4.52
CA SER A 14 16.74 -0.96 3.68
C SER A 14 17.07 -2.46 3.87
N THR A 15 16.77 -3.01 5.04
CA THR A 15 16.95 -4.43 5.39
C THR A 15 15.76 -5.31 5.06
N GLY A 16 14.68 -4.73 4.53
CA GLY A 16 13.48 -5.46 4.11
C GLY A 16 12.38 -5.59 5.18
N VAL A 17 12.57 -5.02 6.37
CA VAL A 17 11.55 -5.03 7.44
C VAL A 17 10.40 -4.13 7.04
N ILE A 18 9.18 -4.68 7.01
CA ILE A 18 7.99 -3.92 6.59
C ILE A 18 7.42 -3.12 7.77
N ARG A 19 7.07 -1.85 7.52
CA ARG A 19 6.25 -1.01 8.41
C ARG A 19 4.93 -0.71 7.75
N ASP A 20 3.82 -0.99 8.43
CA ASP A 20 2.48 -0.67 7.96
C ASP A 20 1.59 -0.16 9.09
N PHE A 21 0.87 0.93 8.83
CA PHE A 21 -0.13 1.45 9.76
C PHE A 21 -1.36 0.54 9.76
N ALA A 22 -1.38 -0.39 10.71
CA ALA A 22 -2.27 -1.55 10.76
C ALA A 22 -3.60 -1.26 11.49
N GLY A 23 -3.67 -0.17 12.24
CA GLY A 23 -4.87 0.26 12.97
C GLY A 23 -4.60 1.50 13.81
N PRO A 24 -5.61 2.04 14.51
CA PRO A 24 -5.43 3.24 15.33
C PRO A 24 -4.27 3.08 16.31
N TYR A 25 -3.36 4.06 16.32
CA TYR A 25 -2.20 4.12 17.19
C TYR A 25 -1.23 2.93 17.06
N PHE A 26 -1.33 2.17 15.96
CA PHE A 26 -0.58 0.93 15.79
C PHE A 26 0.04 0.83 14.39
N VAL A 27 1.37 0.90 14.36
CA VAL A 27 2.19 0.57 13.19
C VAL A 27 2.82 -0.79 13.44
N SER A 28 2.50 -1.77 12.59
CA SER A 28 3.06 -3.11 12.67
C SER A 28 4.48 -3.15 12.11
N GLU A 29 5.25 -4.14 12.57
CA GLU A 29 6.62 -4.41 12.16
C GLU A 29 6.72 -5.85 11.68
N ASP A 30 7.06 -6.03 10.40
CA ASP A 30 7.25 -7.29 9.68
C ASP A 30 6.06 -8.28 9.69
N ASN A 31 4.93 -7.89 10.27
CA ASN A 31 3.70 -8.66 10.31
C ASN A 31 2.52 -7.81 9.84
N MET A 32 2.40 -7.66 8.52
CA MET A 32 1.37 -6.79 7.93
C MET A 32 -0.05 -7.19 8.35
N ALA A 33 -0.91 -6.19 8.56
CA ALA A 33 -2.27 -6.37 9.07
C ALA A 33 -3.13 -7.37 8.29
N PHE A 34 -2.90 -7.50 6.97
CA PHE A 34 -3.68 -8.35 6.07
C PHE A 34 -2.88 -9.55 5.54
N GLY A 35 -1.83 -9.93 6.27
CA GLY A 35 -0.92 -11.02 5.92
C GLY A 35 0.11 -10.62 4.87
N LYS A 36 0.83 -11.61 4.34
CA LYS A 36 1.98 -11.38 3.45
C LYS A 36 1.59 -10.58 2.20
N PRO A 37 2.46 -9.64 1.75
CA PRO A 37 2.19 -8.83 0.57
C PRO A 37 2.08 -9.71 -0.69
N VAL A 38 1.12 -9.38 -1.55
CA VAL A 38 0.89 -10.06 -2.84
C VAL A 38 1.44 -9.27 -4.03
N LYS A 39 1.72 -7.98 -3.83
CA LYS A 39 2.23 -7.03 -4.83
C LYS A 39 3.25 -6.11 -4.16
N TYR A 40 4.27 -5.70 -4.89
CA TYR A 40 5.27 -4.74 -4.42
C TYR A 40 5.62 -3.75 -5.52
N TRP A 41 5.94 -2.52 -5.14
CA TRP A 41 6.55 -1.53 -6.03
C TRP A 41 7.96 -1.24 -5.51
N LYS A 42 8.97 -1.61 -6.31
CA LYS A 42 10.38 -1.38 -5.95
C LYS A 42 10.74 0.08 -6.20
N LEU A 43 11.04 0.79 -5.13
CA LEU A 43 11.55 2.16 -5.14
C LEU A 43 13.08 2.16 -5.30
N ASP A 44 13.62 3.27 -5.79
CA ASP A 44 15.05 3.47 -6.03
C ASP A 44 15.66 4.33 -4.91
N PRO A 45 16.51 3.76 -4.03
CA PRO A 45 17.13 4.52 -2.94
C PRO A 45 17.94 5.74 -3.39
N SER A 46 18.44 5.76 -4.64
CA SER A 46 19.18 6.91 -5.17
C SER A 46 18.31 8.17 -5.36
N LYS A 47 16.98 8.02 -5.32
CA LYS A 47 16.01 9.12 -5.40
C LYS A 47 15.72 9.78 -4.04
N VAL A 48 16.33 9.31 -2.96
CA VAL A 48 16.27 10.00 -1.66
C VAL A 48 17.08 11.28 -1.75
N TYR A 49 16.51 12.40 -1.30
CA TYR A 49 17.16 13.71 -1.41
C TYR A 49 18.42 13.83 -0.55
N SER A 50 18.37 13.27 0.66
CA SER A 50 19.46 13.36 1.63
C SER A 50 20.58 12.38 1.31
N THR A 51 21.82 12.84 1.41
CA THR A 51 23.03 12.01 1.32
C THR A 51 23.42 11.40 2.66
N ALA A 52 22.68 11.70 3.74
CA ALA A 52 22.95 11.14 5.06
C ALA A 52 22.86 9.61 5.02
N PRO A 53 23.81 8.89 5.64
CA PRO A 53 23.68 7.46 5.83
C PRO A 53 22.34 7.15 6.51
N ASN A 54 21.61 6.16 6.01
CA ASN A 54 20.33 5.71 6.55
C ASN A 54 19.14 6.67 6.42
N ALA A 55 19.22 7.73 5.60
CA ALA A 55 18.11 8.68 5.43
C ALA A 55 16.77 8.00 5.06
N TRP A 56 16.80 6.90 4.32
CA TRP A 56 15.64 6.07 4.02
C TRP A 56 15.01 5.49 5.30
N ASP A 57 15.82 4.79 6.10
CA ASP A 57 15.35 4.09 7.30
C ASP A 57 14.89 5.07 8.37
N THR A 58 15.59 6.20 8.53
CA THR A 58 15.16 7.28 9.42
C THR A 58 13.79 7.82 9.02
N ALA A 59 13.55 8.11 7.74
CA ALA A 59 12.24 8.61 7.31
C ALA A 59 11.11 7.57 7.47
N VAL A 60 11.40 6.28 7.26
CA VAL A 60 10.45 5.19 7.52
C VAL A 60 10.14 5.08 9.03
N HIS A 61 11.17 5.21 9.87
CA HIS A 61 11.03 5.20 11.32
C HIS A 61 10.21 6.39 11.82
N ASP A 62 10.58 7.61 11.43
CA ASP A 62 9.93 8.85 11.86
C ASP A 62 8.44 8.87 11.45
N ALA A 63 8.13 8.44 10.22
CA ALA A 63 6.74 8.28 9.79
C ALA A 63 5.98 7.25 10.64
N SER A 64 6.66 6.18 11.07
CA SER A 64 6.06 5.17 11.94
C SER A 64 5.81 5.70 13.35
N GLU A 65 6.73 6.45 13.94
CA GLU A 65 6.54 7.09 15.25
C GLU A 65 5.37 8.09 15.21
N GLU A 66 5.30 8.92 14.17
CA GLU A 66 4.19 9.86 13.98
C GLU A 66 2.83 9.13 13.94
N TYR A 67 2.73 8.02 13.19
CA TYR A 67 1.48 7.28 13.03
C TYR A 67 1.10 6.41 14.23
N LYS A 68 2.03 6.11 15.15
CA LYS A 68 1.69 5.51 16.46
C LYS A 68 0.82 6.43 17.32
N HIS A 69 0.77 7.72 17.01
CA HIS A 69 -0.06 8.69 17.73
C HIS A 69 -1.33 9.09 16.96
N ARG A 70 -1.61 8.46 15.81
CA ARG A 70 -2.74 8.84 14.94
C ARG A 70 -3.90 7.86 15.00
N MET A 71 -5.11 8.41 14.87
CA MET A 71 -6.33 7.63 14.70
C MET A 71 -6.41 7.14 13.25
N HIS A 72 -6.58 5.83 13.05
CA HIS A 72 -6.68 5.26 11.70
C HIS A 72 -8.07 5.53 11.10
N ASN A 73 -8.13 6.31 10.03
CA ASN A 73 -9.34 6.54 9.24
C ASN A 73 -9.18 5.94 7.84
N LEU A 74 -10.03 4.96 7.53
CA LEU A 74 -10.00 4.20 6.28
C LEU A 74 -9.87 5.08 5.02
N CYS A 75 -10.54 6.23 4.98
CA CYS A 75 -10.61 7.06 3.78
C CYS A 75 -9.63 8.23 3.75
N CYS A 76 -9.17 8.75 4.90
CA CYS A 76 -8.49 10.05 4.95
C CYS A 76 -7.13 10.03 5.66
N ASP A 77 -6.88 9.07 6.56
CA ASP A 77 -5.62 8.92 7.28
C ASP A 77 -5.35 7.43 7.52
N ASN A 78 -4.80 6.79 6.50
CA ASN A 78 -4.70 5.33 6.41
C ASN A 78 -3.26 4.89 6.11
N CYS A 79 -3.09 3.61 5.84
CA CYS A 79 -1.81 3.01 5.49
C CYS A 79 -1.07 3.66 4.31
N HIS A 80 -1.77 4.21 3.33
CA HIS A 80 -1.12 4.96 2.24
C HIS A 80 -0.69 6.34 2.71
N SER A 81 -1.44 7.01 3.59
CA SER A 81 -1.02 8.28 4.18
C SER A 81 0.28 8.10 5.00
N HIS A 82 0.42 6.98 5.71
CA HIS A 82 1.65 6.60 6.42
C HIS A 82 2.85 6.46 5.48
N VAL A 83 2.71 5.68 4.41
CA VAL A 83 3.77 5.52 3.41
C VAL A 83 4.06 6.84 2.70
N ALA A 84 3.04 7.65 2.42
CA ALA A 84 3.21 8.97 1.81
C ALA A 84 4.03 9.91 2.71
N LEU A 85 3.78 9.88 4.02
CA LEU A 85 4.59 10.64 4.97
C LEU A 85 6.05 10.20 4.92
N ALA A 86 6.34 8.89 4.93
CA ALA A 86 7.71 8.41 4.81
C ALA A 86 8.40 8.94 3.55
N LEU A 87 7.72 8.86 2.38
CA LEU A 87 8.26 9.40 1.13
C LEU A 87 8.47 10.92 1.16
N ASN A 88 7.58 11.66 1.84
CA ASN A 88 7.72 13.10 2.00
C ASN A 88 8.88 13.48 2.93
N LEU A 89 9.08 12.76 4.04
CA LEU A 89 10.18 12.99 4.97
C LEU A 89 11.54 12.75 4.31
N MET A 90 11.67 11.71 3.50
CA MET A 90 12.90 11.47 2.71
C MET A 90 13.00 12.31 1.43
N ARG A 91 11.97 13.13 1.14
CA ARG A 91 11.82 13.92 -0.09
C ARG A 91 12.07 13.09 -1.35
N TYR A 92 11.48 11.89 -1.41
CA TYR A 92 11.70 10.93 -2.48
C TYR A 92 11.37 11.55 -3.85
N ASP A 93 12.30 11.43 -4.80
CA ASP A 93 12.21 12.02 -6.14
C ASP A 93 12.06 13.55 -6.11
N ASN A 94 12.73 14.19 -5.14
CA ASN A 94 12.69 15.63 -4.87
C ASN A 94 11.27 16.19 -4.63
N SER A 95 10.36 15.36 -4.09
CA SER A 95 8.96 15.73 -3.83
C SER A 95 8.61 15.60 -2.35
N THR A 96 7.85 16.57 -1.84
CA THR A 96 7.19 16.57 -0.52
C THR A 96 5.67 16.49 -0.65
N SER A 97 5.16 16.15 -1.84
CA SER A 97 3.73 16.13 -2.17
C SER A 97 3.20 14.73 -2.46
N TRP A 98 3.83 13.68 -1.91
CA TRP A 98 3.30 12.32 -1.92
C TRP A 98 2.03 12.27 -1.07
N ASN A 99 1.04 11.51 -1.55
CA ASN A 99 -0.24 11.34 -0.88
C ASN A 99 -0.85 9.97 -1.25
N MET A 100 -1.94 9.60 -0.57
CA MET A 100 -2.59 8.32 -0.76
C MET A 100 -3.07 8.05 -2.18
N VAL A 101 -3.51 9.08 -2.90
CA VAL A 101 -4.02 8.95 -4.28
C VAL A 101 -2.89 8.66 -5.25
N LYS A 102 -1.78 9.40 -5.14
CA LYS A 102 -0.56 9.12 -5.92
C LYS A 102 -0.07 7.71 -5.64
N LEU A 103 0.00 7.29 -4.38
CA LEU A 103 0.46 5.94 -4.05
C LEU A 103 -0.44 4.83 -4.59
N CYS A 104 -1.77 4.99 -4.49
CA CYS A 104 -2.71 4.05 -5.08
C CYS A 104 -2.48 3.92 -6.60
N PHE A 105 -2.39 5.05 -7.30
CA PHE A 105 -2.17 5.08 -8.74
C PHE A 105 -0.81 4.49 -9.17
N PHE A 106 0.27 4.89 -8.51
CA PHE A 106 1.61 4.40 -8.83
C PHE A 106 1.77 2.92 -8.47
N SER A 107 1.18 2.46 -7.36
CA SER A 107 1.17 1.03 -7.00
C SER A 107 0.38 0.20 -8.03
N LEU A 108 -0.70 0.75 -8.58
CA LEU A 108 -1.43 0.11 -9.68
C LEU A 108 -0.54 -0.05 -10.92
N LEU A 109 0.10 1.03 -11.37
CA LEU A 109 0.90 1.06 -12.61
C LEU A 109 2.25 0.34 -12.52
N TYR A 110 3.00 0.55 -11.43
CA TYR A 110 4.39 0.09 -11.30
C TYR A 110 4.54 -1.14 -10.42
N GLY A 111 3.48 -1.55 -9.71
CA GLY A 111 3.56 -2.69 -8.83
C GLY A 111 3.64 -4.02 -9.60
N LYS A 112 4.42 -4.96 -9.05
CA LYS A 112 4.58 -6.33 -9.56
C LYS A 112 4.03 -7.34 -8.57
N TYR A 113 3.39 -8.39 -9.06
CA TYR A 113 2.94 -9.49 -8.21
C TYR A 113 4.14 -10.30 -7.71
N VAL A 114 4.08 -10.74 -6.45
CA VAL A 114 5.10 -11.61 -5.85
C VAL A 114 5.06 -13.01 -6.48
N SER A 115 3.88 -13.46 -6.90
CA SER A 115 3.68 -14.76 -7.55
C SER A 115 2.37 -14.81 -8.35
N ILE A 116 2.22 -15.84 -9.17
CA ILE A 116 0.94 -16.16 -9.85
C ILE A 116 -0.18 -16.38 -8.82
N GLY A 117 0.12 -17.05 -7.70
CA GLY A 117 -0.84 -17.23 -6.61
C GLY A 117 -1.29 -15.89 -6.01
N GLY A 118 -0.38 -14.92 -5.85
CA GLY A 118 -0.70 -13.56 -5.44
C GLY A 118 -1.65 -12.87 -6.43
N PHE A 119 -1.38 -13.00 -7.73
CA PHE A 119 -2.27 -12.48 -8.78
C PHE A 119 -3.68 -13.08 -8.70
N VAL A 120 -3.80 -14.40 -8.63
CA VAL A 120 -5.10 -15.09 -8.53
C VAL A 120 -5.83 -14.66 -7.25
N LYS A 121 -5.14 -14.61 -6.11
CA LYS A 121 -5.73 -14.15 -4.83
C LYS A 121 -6.26 -12.71 -4.93
N THR A 122 -5.63 -11.86 -5.73
CA THR A 122 -6.07 -10.48 -5.95
C THR A 122 -7.32 -10.36 -6.80
N TRP A 123 -7.41 -11.09 -7.91
CA TRP A 123 -8.46 -10.88 -8.92
C TRP A 123 -9.65 -11.83 -8.83
N LEU A 124 -9.45 -13.05 -8.34
CA LEU A 124 -10.48 -14.09 -8.37
C LEU A 124 -11.78 -13.67 -7.66
N PRO A 125 -11.77 -13.06 -6.45
CA PRO A 125 -13.01 -12.64 -5.80
C PRO A 125 -13.82 -11.62 -6.61
N PHE A 126 -13.12 -10.70 -7.28
CA PHE A 126 -13.74 -9.68 -8.13
C PHE A 126 -14.39 -10.29 -9.37
N VAL A 127 -13.68 -11.20 -10.05
CA VAL A 127 -14.18 -11.89 -11.24
C VAL A 127 -15.42 -12.74 -10.91
N LEU A 128 -15.40 -13.47 -9.79
CA LEU A 128 -16.56 -14.27 -9.34
C LEU A 128 -17.78 -13.38 -9.06
N PHE A 129 -17.57 -12.24 -8.39
CA PHE A 129 -18.64 -11.30 -8.11
C PHE A 129 -19.26 -10.69 -9.37
N LEU A 130 -18.43 -10.28 -10.34
CA LEU A 130 -18.91 -9.82 -11.65
C LEU A 130 -19.69 -10.92 -12.38
N GLY A 131 -19.21 -12.16 -12.31
CA GLY A 131 -19.92 -13.31 -12.88
C GLY A 131 -21.33 -13.45 -12.32
N VAL A 132 -21.51 -13.35 -11.01
CA VAL A 132 -22.83 -13.39 -10.35
C VAL A 132 -23.74 -12.25 -10.84
N ILE A 133 -23.22 -11.02 -10.91
CA ILE A 133 -23.99 -9.87 -11.41
C ILE A 133 -24.45 -10.11 -12.85
N VAL A 134 -23.54 -10.54 -13.73
CA VAL A 134 -23.85 -10.79 -15.13
C VAL A 134 -24.92 -11.89 -15.27
N THR A 135 -24.80 -12.99 -14.52
CA THR A 135 -25.80 -14.07 -14.53
C THR A 135 -27.18 -13.58 -14.08
N ILE A 136 -27.26 -12.78 -13.01
CA ILE A 136 -28.53 -12.22 -12.55
C ILE A 136 -29.14 -11.31 -13.62
N VAL A 137 -28.35 -10.38 -14.17
CA VAL A 137 -28.81 -9.44 -15.20
C VAL A 137 -29.34 -10.19 -16.42
N LEU A 138 -28.61 -11.19 -16.92
CA LEU A 138 -29.03 -12.01 -18.05
C LEU A 138 -30.32 -12.79 -17.75
N THR A 139 -30.42 -13.40 -16.57
CA THR A 139 -31.62 -14.17 -16.19
C THR A 139 -32.87 -13.29 -16.07
N LEU A 140 -32.71 -12.04 -15.63
CA LEU A 140 -33.80 -11.07 -15.53
C LEU A 140 -34.20 -10.49 -16.90
N HIS A 141 -33.27 -10.35 -17.84
CA HIS A 141 -33.55 -9.82 -19.19
C HIS A 141 -34.02 -10.88 -20.18
N LEU A 142 -33.76 -12.17 -19.91
CA LEU A 142 -34.20 -13.30 -20.71
C LEU A 142 -35.55 -13.89 -20.25
N ARG A 143 -36.17 -13.29 -19.22
CA ARG A 143 -37.56 -13.56 -18.80
C ARG A 143 -38.51 -12.52 -19.38
#